data_AF-F8MRL2-F1
#
_entry.id   AF-F8MRL2-F1
#
_cell.length_a   1.000
_cell.length_b   1.000
_cell.length_c   1.000
_cell.angle_alpha   90.00
_cell.angle_beta   90.00
_cell.angle_gamma   90.00
#
_symmetry.space_group_name_H-M   'P 1'
#
loop_
_entity.id
_entity.type
_entity.pdbx_description
1 polymer ?
#
loop_
_entity_poly.entity_id
_entity_poly.type
_entity_poly.pdbx_seq_one_letter_code
_entity_poly.pdbx_strand_id
1 'polypeptide(L)' 'MAACAKTLKKVTLELAGNNACIVCADADLPKAVKNVASGAFFNAGQVCVATKRVYVHESVYEEFVRRLVEEVKGNYTV' A
#
# COMPACT_ATOMS: atom_id res chain seq x y z
N MET A 1 -20.36 16.19 -6.02
CA MET A 1 -21.39 15.56 -6.89
C MET A 1 -22.75 16.27 -6.79
N ALA A 2 -23.34 16.45 -5.60
CA ALA A 2 -24.65 17.10 -5.43
C ALA A 2 -24.78 18.49 -6.07
N ALA A 3 -23.75 19.34 -5.96
CA ALA A 3 -23.74 20.66 -6.61
C ALA A 3 -23.78 20.58 -8.15
N CYS A 4 -23.15 19.56 -8.74
CA CYS A 4 -23.06 19.37 -10.20
C CYS A 4 -24.35 18.77 -10.79
N ALA A 5 -25.08 17.97 -10.00
CA ALA A 5 -26.30 17.27 -10.43
C ALA A 5 -27.38 18.21 -10.95
N LYS A 6 -27.56 19.38 -10.31
CA LYS A 6 -28.56 20.40 -10.70
C LYS A 6 -28.37 20.97 -12.10
N THR A 7 -27.17 20.83 -12.66
CA THR A 7 -26.80 21.45 -13.94
C THR A 7 -26.13 20.49 -14.91
N LEU A 8 -26.23 19.18 -14.66
CA LEU A 8 -25.71 18.09 -15.51
C LEU A 8 -24.23 18.26 -15.90
N LYS A 9 -23.43 18.89 -15.03
CA LYS A 9 -21.99 19.05 -15.27
C LYS A 9 -21.30 17.69 -15.14
N LYS A 10 -20.49 17.35 -16.15
CA LYS A 10 -19.57 16.20 -16.07
C LYS A 10 -18.56 16.41 -14.94
N VAL A 11 -18.22 15.34 -14.24
CA VAL A 11 -17.23 15.35 -13.16
C VAL A 11 -16.28 14.17 -13.30
N THR A 12 -15.04 14.39 -12.90
CA THR A 12 -14.03 13.35 -12.68
C THR A 12 -13.65 13.41 -11.20
N LEU A 13 -13.64 12.27 -10.52
CA LEU A 13 -13.40 12.19 -9.09
C LEU A 13 -12.31 11.14 -8.83
N GLU A 14 -11.12 11.60 -8.46
CA GLU A 14 -10.07 10.76 -7.91
C GLU A 14 -10.20 10.76 -6.38
N LEU A 15 -10.54 9.62 -5.80
CA LEU A 15 -10.90 9.48 -4.39
C LEU A 15 -9.86 8.62 -3.64
N ALA A 16 -9.99 8.58 -2.32
CA ALA A 16 -9.11 7.76 -1.48
C ALA A 16 -9.40 6.26 -1.62
N GLY A 17 -8.37 5.44 -1.36
CA GLY A 17 -8.47 3.98 -1.34
C GLY A 17 -8.04 3.36 -0.01
N ASN A 18 -8.46 2.11 0.20
CA ASN A 18 -7.92 1.22 1.24
C ASN A 18 -7.16 0.08 0.55
N ASN A 19 -6.10 0.43 -0.16
CA ASN A 19 -5.48 -0.43 -1.17
C ASN A 19 -4.81 -1.64 -0.52
N ALA A 20 -5.08 -2.81 -1.08
CA ALA A 20 -4.51 -4.08 -0.66
C ALA A 20 -3.29 -4.44 -1.51
N CYS A 21 -2.25 -4.93 -0.86
CA CYS A 21 -1.15 -5.64 -1.50
C CYS A 21 -1.25 -7.13 -1.14
N ILE A 22 -1.17 -8.01 -2.14
CA ILE A 22 -1.25 -9.46 -1.95
C ILE A 22 0.13 -10.05 -2.30
N VAL A 23 0.75 -10.71 -1.33
CA VAL A 23 2.05 -11.39 -1.47
C VAL A 23 1.82 -12.89 -1.58
N CYS A 24 1.96 -13.42 -2.79
CA CYS A 24 1.78 -14.85 -3.09
C CYS A 24 2.95 -15.70 -2.57
N ALA A 25 2.75 -17.03 -2.52
CA ALA A 25 3.74 -17.99 -2.03
C ALA A 25 5.07 -17.98 -2.82
N ASP A 26 5.01 -17.59 -4.09
CA ASP A 26 6.11 -17.55 -5.06
C ASP A 26 6.67 -16.14 -5.27
N ALA A 27 6.22 -15.16 -4.47
CA ALA A 27 6.68 -13.79 -4.59
C ALA A 27 8.18 -13.66 -4.30
N ASP A 28 8.85 -12.81 -5.08
CA ASP A 28 10.19 -12.32 -4.76
C ASP A 28 10.12 -11.48 -3.47
N LEU A 29 10.42 -12.10 -2.32
CA LEU A 29 10.29 -11.45 -1.01
C LEU A 29 11.19 -10.22 -0.84
N PRO A 30 12.48 -10.24 -1.21
CA PRO A 30 13.32 -9.03 -1.18
C PRO A 30 12.70 -7.85 -1.93
N LYS A 31 12.15 -8.08 -3.12
CA LYS A 31 11.49 -7.03 -3.90
C LYS A 31 10.15 -6.61 -3.30
N ALA A 32 9.33 -7.58 -2.88
CA ALA A 32 8.02 -7.33 -2.28
C ALA A 32 8.12 -6.48 -1.01
N VAL A 33 9.08 -6.78 -0.14
CA VAL A 33 9.33 -6.04 1.11
C VAL A 33 9.64 -4.56 0.83
N LYS A 34 10.58 -4.28 -0.08
CA LYS A 34 10.94 -2.90 -0.44
C LYS A 34 9.76 -2.13 -1.03
N ASN A 35 9.01 -2.75 -1.92
CA ASN A 35 7.86 -2.13 -2.54
C ASN A 35 6.73 -1.87 -1.53
N VAL A 36 6.48 -2.80 -0.62
CA VAL A 36 5.47 -2.65 0.44
C VAL A 36 5.89 -1.55 1.41
N ALA A 37 7.14 -1.52 1.87
CA ALA A 37 7.65 -0.48 2.74
C ALA A 37 7.53 0.91 2.08
N SER A 38 8.00 1.04 0.84
CA SER A 38 7.88 2.29 0.09
C SER A 38 6.42 2.71 -0.09
N GLY A 39 5.54 1.80 -0.54
CA GLY A 39 4.13 2.09 -0.75
C GLY A 39 3.36 2.41 0.54
N ALA A 40 3.81 1.93 1.70
CA ALA A 40 3.17 2.18 2.98
C ALA A 40 3.66 3.48 3.65
N PHE A 41 4.96 3.78 3.57
CA PHE A 41 5.60 4.84 4.35
C PHE A 41 6.02 6.07 3.54
N PHE A 42 6.03 6.01 2.20
CA PHE A 42 6.27 7.18 1.36
C PHE A 42 5.26 8.30 1.69
N ASN A 43 5.77 9.53 1.83
CA ASN A 43 4.98 10.70 2.26
C ASN A 43 4.19 10.45 3.57
N ALA A 44 4.77 9.71 4.51
CA ALA A 44 4.13 9.25 5.75
C ALA A 44 2.80 8.50 5.50
N GLY A 45 2.70 7.79 4.38
CA GLY A 45 1.51 7.03 3.97
C GLY A 45 0.35 7.90 3.49
N GLN A 46 0.55 9.20 3.31
CA GLN A 46 -0.47 10.15 2.84
C GLN A 46 -0.51 10.18 1.29
N VAL A 47 -0.87 9.05 0.70
CA VAL A 47 -1.03 8.86 -0.74
C VAL A 47 -2.32 8.08 -1.01
N CYS A 48 -3.11 8.50 -2.01
CA CYS A 48 -4.39 7.87 -2.34
C CYS A 48 -4.26 6.38 -2.71
N VAL A 49 -3.14 6.02 -3.34
CA VAL A 49 -2.75 4.66 -3.73
C VAL A 49 -1.78 3.98 -2.74
N ALA A 50 -1.60 4.52 -1.54
CA ALA A 50 -0.72 3.91 -0.53
C ALA A 50 -1.15 2.47 -0.21
N THR A 51 -0.17 1.61 0.09
CA THR A 51 -0.41 0.26 0.61
C THR A 51 -0.96 0.38 2.03
N LYS A 52 -2.27 0.14 2.20
CA LYS A 52 -2.95 0.24 3.51
C LYS A 52 -3.12 -1.11 4.19
N ARG A 53 -3.24 -2.18 3.41
CA ARG A 53 -3.39 -3.55 3.89
C ARG A 53 -2.48 -4.48 3.12
N VAL A 54 -1.87 -5.43 3.80
CA VAL A 54 -1.02 -6.45 3.19
C VAL A 54 -1.57 -7.82 3.57
N TYR A 55 -1.89 -8.64 2.57
CA TYR A 55 -2.25 -10.04 2.74
C TYR A 55 -1.10 -10.88 2.23
N VAL A 56 -0.58 -11.78 3.07
CA VAL A 56 0.61 -12.57 2.75
C VAL A 56 0.24 -14.04 2.84
N HIS A 57 0.65 -14.81 1.85
CA HIS A 57 0.45 -16.25 1.84
C HIS A 57 1.14 -16.90 3.06
N GLU A 58 0.47 -17.85 3.70
CA GLU A 58 0.90 -18.42 4.98
C GLU A 58 2.33 -18.99 4.94
N SER A 59 2.71 -19.62 3.82
CA SER A 59 4.03 -20.25 3.65
C SER A 59 5.21 -19.28 3.67
N VAL A 60 4.97 -17.99 3.43
CA VAL A 60 6.01 -16.93 3.39
C VAL A 60 5.78 -15.83 4.41
N TYR A 61 4.72 -15.93 5.23
CA TYR A 61 4.29 -14.87 6.16
C TYR A 61 5.40 -14.47 7.14
N GLU A 62 5.96 -15.44 7.87
CA GLU A 62 6.96 -15.18 8.91
C GLU A 62 8.23 -14.53 8.34
N GLU A 63 8.72 -15.03 7.21
CA GLU A 63 9.89 -14.46 6.55
C GLU A 63 9.62 -13.04 6.05
N PHE A 64 8.47 -12.82 5.41
CA PHE A 64 8.07 -11.51 4.91
C PHE A 64 7.97 -10.49 6.05
N VAL A 65 7.30 -10.82 7.15
CA VAL A 65 7.13 -9.92 8.30
C VAL A 65 8.47 -9.55 8.91
N ARG A 66 9.36 -10.54 9.13
CA ARG A 66 10.70 -10.29 9.67
C ARG A 66 11.47 -9.29 8.79
N ARG A 67 11.53 -9.55 7.48
CA ARG A 67 12.24 -8.68 6.51
C ARG A 67 11.61 -7.29 6.44
N LEU A 68 10.28 -7.19 6.50
CA LEU A 68 9.59 -5.89 6.47
C LEU A 68 9.91 -5.06 7.70
N VAL A 69 9.96 -5.67 8.89
CA VAL A 69 10.35 -4.96 10.12
C VAL A 69 11.79 -4.44 10.03
N GLU A 70 12.71 -5.27 9.52
CA GLU A 70 14.11 -4.86 9.30
C GLU A 70 14.22 -3.69 8.32
N GLU A 71 13.52 -3.77 7.17
CA GLU A 71 13.50 -2.71 6.14
C GLU A 71 12.96 -1.38 6.70
N VAL A 72 11.85 -1.42 7.44
CA VAL A 72 11.24 -0.21 8.00
C VAL A 72 12.15 0.43 9.04
N LYS A 73 12.75 -0.38 9.94
CA LYS A 73 13.70 0.12 10.96
C LYS A 73 14.98 0.69 10.35
N GLY A 74 15.44 0.15 9.22
CA GLY A 74 16.65 0.62 8.56
C GLY A 74 16.47 1.91 7.77
N ASN A 75 15.29 2.13 7.18
CA ASN A 75 15.11 3.14 6.12
C ASN A 75 13.95 4.13 6.33
N TYR A 76 13.05 3.90 7.30
CA TYR A 76 11.79 4.67 7.43
C TYR A 76 11.51 5.16 8.87
N THR A 77 12.50 5.14 9.76
CA THR A 77 12.40 5.75 11.09
C THR A 77 12.80 7.23 11.05
N VAL A 78 12.06 8.07 11.76
CA VAL A 78 12.35 9.50 11.96
C VAL A 78 13.15 9.68 13.25
#